data_AF-A0AAQ4FBJ7-F1
#
_entry.id   AF-A0AAQ4FBJ7-F1
#
_cell.length_a   1.000
_cell.length_b   1.000
_cell.length_c   1.000
_cell.angle_alpha   90.00
_cell.angle_beta   90.00
_cell.angle_gamma   90.00
#
_symmetry.space_group_name_H-M   'P 1'
#
loop_
_entity.id
_entity.type
_entity.pdbx_description
1 polymer ?
#
loop_
_entity_poly.entity_id
_entity_poly.type
_entity_poly.pdbx_seq_one_letter_code
_entity_poly.pdbx_strand_id
1 'polypeptide(L)'
;MDDEDLQLLFGWLRDSRQMHSLTMWSRKESSRTAMQTLATCLQSNFSLTSIVMKGFGMDKTLKLEVLNLVRRNYGLLHCALGFALGSVSKRTAAAFELVSSHPKLLQRVQRIGSLSHAEAEIRISEGERRIRHEISDILDEEEEDLASLFNERVDPPSTPSKEKANPSGTRGKENRKPSGQTSAPNGAKRLRKD
;
A
#
# COMPACT_ATOMS: atom_id res chain seq x y z
N MET A 1 -36.18 -9.97 -5.79
CA MET A 1 -35.16 -9.87 -4.75
C MET A 1 -35.90 -9.78 -3.45
N ASP A 2 -35.88 -10.87 -2.72
CA ASP A 2 -36.35 -10.93 -1.35
C ASP A 2 -35.27 -10.37 -0.41
N ASP A 3 -35.55 -10.38 0.89
CA ASP A 3 -34.64 -9.80 1.88
C ASP A 3 -33.39 -10.67 2.09
N GLU A 4 -33.46 -11.98 1.85
CA GLU A 4 -32.32 -12.89 1.93
C GLU A 4 -31.31 -12.64 0.82
N ASP A 5 -31.78 -12.50 -0.43
CA ASP A 5 -30.96 -12.09 -1.58
C ASP A 5 -30.21 -10.78 -1.30
N LEU A 6 -30.89 -9.81 -0.69
CA LEU A 6 -30.32 -8.50 -0.35
C LEU A 6 -29.24 -8.61 0.71
N GLN A 7 -29.46 -9.42 1.76
CA GLN A 7 -28.45 -9.66 2.78
C GLN A 7 -27.20 -10.33 2.20
N LEU A 8 -27.38 -11.33 1.34
CA LEU A 8 -26.25 -12.00 0.68
C LEU A 8 -25.46 -11.01 -0.20
N LEU A 9 -26.16 -10.22 -1.01
CA LEU A 9 -25.56 -9.18 -1.84
C LEU A 9 -24.77 -8.17 -1.01
N PHE A 10 -25.34 -7.69 0.09
CA PHE A 10 -24.68 -6.71 0.95
C PHE A 10 -23.50 -7.30 1.74
N GLY A 11 -23.56 -8.59 2.09
CA GLY A 11 -22.42 -9.33 2.62
C GLY A 11 -21.28 -9.37 1.60
N TRP A 12 -21.58 -9.74 0.36
CA TRP A 12 -20.58 -9.75 -0.72
C TRP A 12 -20.02 -8.36 -1.00
N LEU A 13 -20.86 -7.33 -1.02
CA LEU A 13 -20.44 -5.95 -1.22
C LEU A 13 -19.49 -5.49 -0.11
N ARG A 14 -19.78 -5.80 1.15
CA ARG A 14 -18.95 -5.39 2.30
C ARG A 14 -17.51 -5.84 2.13
N ASP A 15 -17.32 -7.08 1.73
CA ASP A 15 -16.01 -7.74 1.72
C ASP A 15 -15.32 -7.68 0.33
N SER A 16 -16.06 -7.29 -0.71
CA SER A 16 -15.52 -7.18 -2.07
C SER A 16 -14.58 -5.99 -2.21
N ARG A 17 -13.38 -6.26 -2.77
CA ARG A 17 -12.48 -5.22 -3.28
C ARG A 17 -12.66 -4.94 -4.78
N GLN A 18 -13.47 -5.74 -5.46
CA GLN A 18 -13.59 -5.75 -6.93
C GLN A 18 -14.96 -5.21 -7.41
N MET A 19 -15.93 -5.04 -6.51
CA MET A 19 -17.21 -4.45 -6.87
C MET A 19 -17.10 -2.92 -6.91
N HIS A 20 -17.15 -2.36 -8.11
CA HIS A 20 -16.95 -0.91 -8.34
C HIS A 20 -18.22 -0.17 -8.76
N SER A 21 -19.22 -0.89 -9.24
CA SER A 21 -20.51 -0.36 -9.63
C SER A 21 -21.63 -1.29 -9.19
N LEU A 22 -22.70 -0.72 -8.64
CA LEU A 22 -23.88 -1.44 -8.20
C LEU A 22 -25.11 -0.76 -8.78
N THR A 23 -25.93 -1.52 -9.51
CA THR A 23 -27.21 -1.05 -10.03
C THR A 23 -28.32 -1.91 -9.45
N MET A 24 -29.22 -1.28 -8.70
CA MET A 24 -30.34 -1.94 -8.05
C MET A 24 -31.66 -1.33 -8.51
N TRP A 25 -32.64 -2.21 -8.70
CA TRP A 25 -34.00 -1.83 -9.10
C TRP A 25 -34.98 -2.47 -8.13
N SER A 26 -35.85 -1.66 -7.54
CA SER A 26 -36.98 -2.13 -6.75
C SER A 26 -38.29 -1.75 -7.43
N ARG A 27 -39.29 -2.63 -7.32
CA ARG A 27 -40.69 -2.31 -7.63
C ARG A 27 -41.51 -2.01 -6.36
N LYS A 28 -40.94 -2.30 -5.19
CA LYS A 28 -41.55 -2.08 -3.89
C LYS A 28 -41.04 -0.77 -3.30
N GLU A 29 -41.97 0.05 -2.84
CA GLU A 29 -41.71 1.39 -2.32
C GLU A 29 -40.98 1.37 -0.97
N SER A 30 -41.03 0.24 -0.25
CA SER A 30 -40.42 0.08 1.08
C SER A 30 -39.22 -0.87 1.04
N SER A 31 -38.01 -0.33 1.09
CA SER A 31 -36.81 -1.10 1.50
C SER A 31 -35.86 -0.26 2.36
N ARG A 32 -36.42 0.54 3.30
CA ARG A 32 -35.63 1.35 4.23
C ARG A 32 -34.55 0.51 4.92
N THR A 33 -34.90 -0.69 5.39
CA THR A 33 -33.98 -1.63 6.02
C THR A 33 -32.83 -2.02 5.09
N ALA A 34 -33.12 -2.43 3.85
CA ALA A 34 -32.09 -2.77 2.87
C ALA A 34 -31.14 -1.60 2.60
N MET A 35 -31.67 -0.38 2.55
CA MET A 35 -30.87 0.83 2.34
C MET A 35 -30.00 1.19 3.56
N GLN A 36 -30.49 0.94 4.77
CA GLN A 36 -29.70 1.08 6.00
C GLN A 36 -28.58 0.03 6.01
N THR A 37 -28.88 -1.22 5.69
CA THR A 37 -27.87 -2.28 5.57
C THR A 37 -26.81 -1.93 4.53
N LEU A 38 -27.23 -1.43 3.36
CA LEU A 38 -26.31 -0.94 2.33
C LEU A 38 -25.41 0.19 2.85
N ALA A 39 -25.99 1.19 3.53
CA ALA A 39 -25.21 2.29 4.10
C ALA A 39 -24.17 1.76 5.10
N THR A 40 -24.57 0.84 6.00
CA THR A 40 -23.66 0.18 6.95
C THR A 40 -22.53 -0.55 6.24
N CYS A 41 -22.82 -1.35 5.19
CA CYS A 41 -21.79 -2.05 4.43
C CYS A 41 -20.82 -1.09 3.73
N LEU A 42 -21.31 0.05 3.24
CA LEU A 42 -20.48 1.06 2.58
C LEU A 42 -19.60 1.86 3.55
N GLN A 43 -19.82 1.77 4.87
CA GLN A 43 -18.91 2.41 5.82
C GLN A 43 -17.51 1.78 5.77
N SER A 44 -17.42 0.45 5.62
CA SER A 44 -16.16 -0.30 5.52
C SER A 44 -15.76 -0.68 4.09
N ASN A 45 -16.68 -0.62 3.12
CA ASN A 45 -16.33 -0.84 1.71
C ASN A 45 -15.78 0.44 1.03
N PHE A 46 -14.59 0.33 0.45
CA PHE A 46 -13.93 1.43 -0.28
C PHE A 46 -13.87 1.23 -1.80
N SER A 47 -14.32 0.08 -2.31
CA SER A 47 -14.21 -0.27 -3.74
C SER A 47 -15.36 0.30 -4.58
N LEU A 48 -16.55 0.48 -3.99
CA LEU A 48 -17.73 0.92 -4.72
C LEU A 48 -17.67 2.42 -5.02
N THR A 49 -17.66 2.79 -6.30
CA THR A 49 -17.53 4.20 -6.76
C THR A 49 -18.67 4.65 -7.66
N SER A 50 -19.65 3.79 -7.91
CA SER A 50 -20.84 4.09 -8.69
C SER A 50 -22.01 3.29 -8.13
N ILE A 51 -23.12 3.99 -7.88
CA ILE A 51 -24.35 3.34 -7.50
C ILE A 51 -25.54 3.96 -8.24
N VAL A 52 -26.42 3.10 -8.74
CA VAL A 52 -27.67 3.49 -9.37
C VAL A 52 -28.80 2.76 -8.67
N MET A 53 -29.71 3.50 -8.05
CA MET A 53 -30.86 2.93 -7.34
C MET A 53 -32.13 3.50 -7.93
N LYS A 54 -32.96 2.63 -8.52
CA LYS A 54 -34.20 3.00 -9.20
C LYS A 54 -35.40 2.29 -8.57
N GLY A 55 -36.52 3.02 -8.47
CA GLY A 55 -37.79 2.46 -7.97
C GLY A 55 -37.81 2.14 -6.47
N PHE A 56 -36.80 2.59 -5.72
CA PHE A 56 -36.81 2.57 -4.27
C PHE A 56 -37.52 3.83 -3.76
N GLY A 57 -38.62 3.67 -3.01
CA GLY A 57 -39.29 4.75 -2.27
C GLY A 57 -38.46 5.16 -1.06
N MET A 58 -37.33 5.82 -1.31
CA MET A 58 -36.35 6.11 -0.27
C MET A 58 -36.65 7.41 0.45
N ASP A 59 -36.37 7.40 1.75
CA ASP A 59 -36.06 8.60 2.50
C ASP A 59 -34.88 9.32 1.82
N LYS A 60 -35.06 10.62 1.54
CA LYS A 60 -34.04 11.46 0.90
C LYS A 60 -32.75 11.48 1.73
N THR A 61 -32.85 11.43 3.06
CA THR A 61 -31.69 11.47 3.95
C THR A 61 -30.82 10.24 3.77
N LEU A 62 -31.41 9.04 3.81
CA LEU A 62 -30.72 7.77 3.64
C LEU A 62 -30.11 7.63 2.24
N LYS A 63 -30.81 8.13 1.20
CA LYS A 63 -30.25 8.20 -0.15
C LYS A 63 -29.01 9.08 -0.20
N LEU A 64 -29.04 10.25 0.45
CA LEU A 64 -27.89 11.16 0.51
C LEU A 64 -26.72 10.53 1.27
N GLU A 65 -26.98 9.81 2.35
CA GLU A 65 -25.97 9.08 3.11
C GLU A 65 -25.20 8.09 2.23
N VAL A 66 -25.92 7.21 1.52
CA VAL A 66 -25.32 6.25 0.59
C VAL A 66 -24.52 6.95 -0.51
N LEU A 67 -25.06 8.02 -1.10
CA LEU A 67 -24.35 8.80 -2.12
C LEU A 67 -23.08 9.45 -1.57
N ASN A 68 -23.09 9.91 -0.31
CA ASN A 68 -21.91 10.49 0.33
C ASN A 68 -20.83 9.44 0.59
N LEU A 69 -21.19 8.22 0.99
CA LEU A 69 -20.23 7.12 1.13
C LEU A 69 -19.59 6.75 -0.22
N VAL A 70 -20.38 6.69 -1.29
CA VAL A 70 -19.83 6.46 -2.65
C VAL A 70 -18.94 7.62 -3.11
N ARG A 71 -19.31 8.87 -2.78
CA ARG A 71 -18.46 10.05 -3.06
C ARG A 71 -17.16 10.02 -2.27
N ARG A 72 -17.16 9.58 -1.01
CA ARG A 72 -15.95 9.38 -0.20
C ARG A 72 -14.99 8.42 -0.93
N ASN A 73 -15.50 7.30 -1.42
CA ASN A 73 -14.71 6.31 -2.15
C ASN A 73 -14.13 6.90 -3.46
N TYR A 74 -14.89 7.75 -4.15
CA TYR A 74 -14.37 8.51 -5.30
C TYR A 74 -13.29 9.53 -4.91
N GLY A 75 -13.41 10.16 -3.74
CA GLY A 75 -12.38 11.02 -3.17
C GLY A 75 -11.09 10.26 -2.87
N LEU A 76 -11.20 9.03 -2.33
CA LEU A 76 -10.05 8.15 -2.14
C LEU A 76 -9.34 7.84 -3.46
N LEU A 77 -10.08 7.57 -4.55
CA LEU A 77 -9.48 7.41 -5.88
C LEU A 77 -8.69 8.65 -6.33
N HIS A 78 -9.18 9.85 -6.02
CA HIS A 78 -8.45 11.07 -6.36
C HIS A 78 -7.18 11.25 -5.51
N CYS A 79 -7.23 10.88 -4.23
CA CYS A 79 -6.03 10.86 -3.38
C CYS A 79 -5.01 9.81 -3.85
N ALA A 80 -5.47 8.60 -4.17
CA ALA A 80 -4.65 7.52 -4.70
C ALA A 80 -3.95 7.90 -6.00
N LEU A 81 -4.66 8.62 -6.90
CA LEU A 81 -4.07 9.19 -8.10
C LEU A 81 -2.86 10.08 -7.79
N GLY A 82 -2.95 10.92 -6.76
CA GLY A 82 -1.83 11.76 -6.32
C GLY A 82 -0.59 10.93 -5.97
N PHE A 83 -0.78 9.81 -5.25
CA PHE A 83 0.32 8.89 -4.91
C PHE A 83 0.92 8.23 -6.15
N ALA A 84 0.07 7.70 -7.05
CA ALA A 84 0.51 7.09 -8.31
C ALA A 84 1.31 8.08 -9.18
N LEU A 85 0.99 9.37 -9.12
CA LEU A 85 1.71 10.43 -9.82
C LEU A 85 2.94 10.97 -9.07
N GLY A 86 3.27 10.43 -7.89
CA GLY A 86 4.52 10.72 -7.19
C GLY A 86 4.38 11.45 -5.85
N SER A 87 3.16 11.72 -5.37
CA SER A 87 2.96 12.27 -4.02
C SER A 87 3.46 11.29 -2.95
N VAL A 88 4.14 11.82 -1.94
CA VAL A 88 4.71 11.05 -0.81
C VAL A 88 3.93 11.23 0.50
N SER A 89 2.72 11.81 0.45
CA SER A 89 1.97 12.06 1.68
C SER A 89 1.37 10.76 2.23
N LYS A 90 1.41 10.58 3.57
CA LYS A 90 0.78 9.41 4.24
C LYS A 90 -0.70 9.23 3.85
N ARG A 91 -1.43 10.34 3.68
CA ARG A 91 -2.84 10.33 3.27
C ARG A 91 -3.05 9.74 1.87
N THR A 92 -2.20 10.11 0.90
CA THR A 92 -2.33 9.62 -0.48
C THR A 92 -1.84 8.18 -0.60
N ALA A 93 -0.83 7.79 0.18
CA ALA A 93 -0.37 6.40 0.31
C ALA A 93 -1.46 5.49 0.89
N ALA A 94 -2.06 5.85 2.04
CA ALA A 94 -3.15 5.10 2.64
C ALA A 94 -4.37 4.99 1.71
N ALA A 95 -4.71 6.08 1.01
CA ALA A 95 -5.76 6.02 0.00
C ALA A 95 -5.41 5.06 -1.14
N PHE A 96 -4.16 5.08 -1.62
CA PHE A 96 -3.69 4.18 -2.67
C PHE A 96 -3.77 2.71 -2.25
N GLU A 97 -3.37 2.37 -1.02
CA GLU A 97 -3.48 1.01 -0.49
C GLU A 97 -4.92 0.47 -0.57
N LEU A 98 -5.91 1.32 -0.28
CA LEU A 98 -7.32 0.93 -0.29
C LEU A 98 -7.89 0.71 -1.69
N VAL A 99 -7.38 1.42 -2.71
CA VAL A 99 -8.01 1.45 -4.05
C VAL A 99 -7.06 1.22 -5.23
N SER A 100 -5.84 0.74 -5.00
CA SER A 100 -4.84 0.49 -6.05
C SER A 100 -5.36 -0.44 -7.16
N SER A 101 -6.15 -1.45 -6.78
CA SER A 101 -6.79 -2.42 -7.68
C SER A 101 -7.97 -1.86 -8.47
N HIS A 102 -8.41 -0.62 -8.21
CA HIS A 102 -9.61 -0.08 -8.82
C HIS A 102 -9.34 0.32 -10.29
N PRO A 103 -10.12 -0.16 -11.29
CA PRO A 103 -9.82 0.02 -12.71
C PRO A 103 -9.85 1.48 -13.20
N LYS A 104 -10.68 2.33 -12.59
CA LYS A 104 -10.69 3.78 -12.87
C LYS A 104 -9.40 4.49 -12.46
N LEU A 105 -8.57 3.93 -11.58
CA LEU A 105 -7.30 4.53 -11.19
C LEU A 105 -6.36 4.60 -12.41
N LEU A 106 -6.19 3.48 -13.11
CA LEU A 106 -5.38 3.38 -14.33
C LEU A 106 -5.82 4.40 -15.39
N GLN A 107 -7.12 4.44 -15.70
CA GLN A 107 -7.69 5.39 -16.65
C GLN A 107 -7.42 6.85 -16.27
N ARG A 108 -7.40 7.16 -14.96
CA ARG A 108 -7.10 8.51 -14.47
C ARG A 108 -5.61 8.84 -14.53
N VAL A 109 -4.75 7.89 -14.18
CA VAL A 109 -3.29 8.07 -14.29
C VAL A 109 -2.91 8.37 -15.73
N GLN A 110 -3.46 7.62 -16.69
CA GLN A 110 -3.28 7.87 -18.12
C GLN A 110 -3.74 9.28 -18.51
N ARG A 111 -4.97 9.64 -18.17
CA ARG A 111 -5.57 10.91 -18.58
C ARG A 111 -4.88 12.13 -17.97
N ILE A 112 -4.60 12.10 -16.67
CA ILE A 112 -4.06 13.25 -15.95
C ILE A 112 -2.55 13.35 -16.13
N GLY A 113 -1.85 12.21 -16.14
CA GLY A 113 -0.41 12.17 -16.40
C GLY A 113 -0.04 12.33 -17.87
N SER A 114 -1.03 12.28 -18.79
CA SER A 114 -0.79 12.19 -20.24
C SER A 114 0.16 11.04 -20.60
N LEU A 115 0.00 9.91 -19.91
CA LEU A 115 0.85 8.73 -20.02
C LEU A 115 0.21 7.70 -20.94
N SER A 116 1.04 6.90 -21.61
CA SER A 116 0.60 5.69 -22.27
C SER A 116 0.06 4.66 -21.26
N HIS A 117 -0.62 3.62 -21.77
CA HIS A 117 -1.15 2.56 -20.93
C HIS A 117 -0.06 1.89 -20.09
N ALA A 118 1.04 1.49 -20.74
CA ALA A 118 2.16 0.81 -20.09
C ALA A 118 2.84 1.71 -19.03
N GLU A 119 3.04 3.00 -19.32
CA GLU A 119 3.61 3.93 -18.34
C GLU A 119 2.69 4.11 -17.13
N ALA A 120 1.38 4.18 -17.33
CA ALA A 120 0.43 4.28 -16.23
C ALA A 120 0.40 3.03 -15.35
N GLU A 121 0.52 1.83 -15.95
CA GLU A 121 0.69 0.57 -15.21
C GLU A 121 1.98 0.57 -14.39
N ILE A 122 3.11 0.98 -15.00
CA ILE A 122 4.39 1.11 -14.31
C ILE A 122 4.25 2.03 -13.09
N ARG A 123 3.60 3.19 -13.22
CA ARG A 123 3.38 4.12 -12.10
C ARG A 123 2.56 3.51 -10.97
N ILE A 124 1.53 2.73 -11.29
CA ILE A 124 0.73 2.03 -10.28
C ILE A 124 1.58 0.96 -9.61
N SER A 125 2.30 0.13 -10.37
CA SER A 125 3.17 -0.91 -9.83
C SER A 125 4.32 -0.36 -8.97
N GLU A 126 4.90 0.78 -9.34
CA GLU A 126 5.87 1.51 -8.53
C GLU A 126 5.24 1.99 -7.20
N GLY A 127 4.00 2.46 -7.25
CA GLY A 127 3.21 2.78 -6.05
C GLY A 127 3.06 1.58 -5.12
N GLU A 128 2.64 0.44 -5.65
CA GLU A 128 2.52 -0.81 -4.87
C GLU A 128 3.86 -1.28 -4.32
N ARG A 129 4.95 -1.10 -5.07
CA ARG A 129 6.30 -1.42 -4.60
C ARG A 129 6.70 -0.54 -3.42
N ARG A 130 6.43 0.76 -3.47
CA ARG A 130 6.74 1.69 -2.38
C ARG A 130 6.02 1.33 -1.09
N ILE A 131 4.73 1.00 -1.15
CA ILE A 131 3.97 0.57 0.04
C ILE A 131 4.54 -0.73 0.61
N ARG A 132 4.90 -1.70 -0.24
CA ARG A 132 5.50 -2.95 0.22
C ARG A 132 6.85 -2.77 0.90
N HIS A 133 7.69 -1.86 0.40
CA HIS A 133 8.98 -1.57 1.04
C HIS A 133 8.80 -0.89 2.39
N GLU A 134 7.90 0.08 2.53
CA GLU A 134 7.63 0.74 3.81
C GLU A 134 7.19 -0.27 4.89
N ILE A 135 6.45 -1.32 4.51
CA ILE A 135 6.08 -2.39 5.45
C ILE A 135 7.29 -3.27 5.81
N SER A 136 8.16 -3.60 4.85
CA SER A 136 9.36 -4.40 5.11
C SER A 136 10.32 -3.69 6.07
N ASP A 137 10.59 -2.41 5.81
CA ASP A 137 11.52 -1.62 6.62
C ASP A 137 11.04 -1.55 8.09
N ILE A 138 9.73 -1.43 8.33
CA ILE A 138 9.15 -1.45 9.69
C ILE A 138 9.33 -2.82 10.36
N LEU A 139 9.13 -3.91 9.64
CA LEU A 139 9.27 -5.26 10.20
C LEU A 139 10.72 -5.60 10.55
N ASP A 140 11.66 -5.15 9.71
CA ASP A 140 13.09 -5.34 9.95
C ASP A 140 13.54 -4.53 11.18
N GLU A 141 13.04 -3.30 11.36
CA GLU A 141 13.28 -2.48 12.57
C GLU A 141 12.71 -3.14 13.84
N GLU A 142 11.49 -3.69 13.80
CA GLU A 142 10.90 -4.38 14.96
C GLU A 142 11.65 -5.69 15.31
N GLU A 143 12.18 -6.41 14.33
CA GLU A 143 13.00 -7.61 14.57
C GLU A 143 14.35 -7.26 15.20
N GLU A 144 15.01 -6.19 14.76
CA GLU A 144 16.24 -5.68 15.38
C GLU A 144 16.00 -5.20 16.82
N ASP A 145 14.91 -4.47 17.07
CA ASP A 145 14.53 -4.00 18.40
C ASP A 145 14.24 -5.18 19.35
N LEU A 146 13.51 -6.20 18.89
CA LEU A 146 13.28 -7.41 19.67
C LEU A 146 14.58 -8.19 19.91
N ALA A 147 15.45 -8.34 18.90
CA ALA A 147 16.73 -9.03 19.05
C ALA A 147 17.65 -8.32 20.05
N SER A 148 17.64 -6.98 20.09
CA SER A 148 18.42 -6.19 21.05
C SER A 148 17.94 -6.40 22.49
N LEU A 149 16.64 -6.49 22.73
CA LEU A 149 16.05 -6.77 24.05
C LEU A 149 16.37 -8.18 24.58
N PHE A 150 16.55 -9.16 23.70
CA PHE A 150 16.92 -10.52 24.08
C PHE A 150 18.43 -10.69 24.32
N ASN A 151 19.28 -9.89 23.68
CA ASN A 151 20.73 -9.92 23.89
C ASN A 151 21.20 -9.20 25.16
N GLU A 152 20.37 -8.34 25.77
CA GLU A 152 20.73 -7.58 26.98
C GLU A 152 20.56 -8.37 28.30
N ARG A 153 20.15 -9.65 28.25
CA ARG A 153 19.85 -10.48 29.44
C ARG A 153 20.79 -11.65 29.74
N VAL A 154 21.94 -11.73 29.09
CA VAL A 154 22.94 -12.76 29.41
C VAL A 154 24.18 -12.11 29.98
N ASP A 155 24.11 -11.69 31.25
CA ASP A 155 25.33 -11.51 32.04
C ASP A 155 25.99 -12.89 32.18
N PRO A 156 27.21 -13.10 31.65
CA PRO A 156 27.92 -14.35 31.87
C PRO A 156 28.17 -14.50 33.37
N PRO A 157 27.98 -15.70 33.95
CA PRO A 157 28.27 -15.93 35.36
C PRO A 157 29.74 -15.59 35.62
N SER A 158 29.94 -14.66 36.55
CA SER A 158 31.24 -14.20 37.01
C SER A 158 32.03 -15.37 37.59
N THR A 159 32.97 -15.90 36.80
CA THR A 159 33.94 -16.87 37.29
C THR A 159 34.97 -16.18 38.19
N PRO A 160 35.29 -16.75 39.37
CA PRO A 160 36.17 -16.11 40.34
C PRO A 160 37.64 -16.17 39.93
N SER A 161 38.31 -15.07 40.25
CA SER A 161 39.73 -14.76 40.10
C SER A 161 40.69 -15.85 40.58
N LYS A 162 41.68 -16.18 39.74
CA LYS A 162 43.02 -16.69 40.13
C LYS A 162 44.05 -15.94 39.29
N GLU A 163 44.69 -14.91 39.84
CA GLU A 163 45.99 -14.98 40.52
C GLU A 163 47.18 -15.30 39.59
N LYS A 164 47.85 -14.21 39.20
CA LYS A 164 49.29 -14.02 38.93
C LYS A 164 50.07 -15.07 38.12
N ALA A 165 50.60 -14.65 36.97
CA ALA A 165 52.05 -14.46 36.77
C ALA A 165 52.34 -13.83 35.39
N ASN A 166 53.09 -12.74 35.39
CA ASN A 166 53.90 -12.21 34.28
C ASN A 166 55.35 -12.72 34.50
N PRO A 167 56.37 -12.56 33.61
CA PRO A 167 56.39 -11.80 32.35
C PRO A 167 57.26 -12.42 31.20
N SER A 168 57.37 -11.62 30.13
CA SER A 168 58.57 -11.42 29.27
C SER A 168 58.74 -12.25 27.99
N GLY A 169 58.97 -11.55 26.88
CA GLY A 169 59.46 -12.15 25.62
C GLY A 169 59.28 -11.31 24.35
N THR A 170 60.19 -10.35 24.12
CA THR A 170 60.84 -9.96 22.83
C THR A 170 60.05 -10.00 21.50
N ARG A 171 59.82 -8.87 20.81
CA ARG A 171 60.73 -8.15 19.86
C ARG A 171 60.83 -8.77 18.45
N GLY A 172 60.25 -8.07 17.45
CA GLY A 172 60.56 -8.15 16.00
C GLY A 172 59.49 -7.39 15.20
N LYS A 173 59.73 -6.19 14.61
CA LYS A 173 60.34 -5.91 13.29
C LYS A 173 59.72 -6.83 12.20
N GLU A 174 59.06 -6.38 11.13
CA GLU A 174 59.51 -5.44 10.10
C GLU A 174 58.37 -5.08 9.10
N ASN A 175 58.35 -3.81 8.68
CA ASN A 175 58.20 -3.27 7.31
C ASN A 175 57.59 -4.12 6.16
N ARG A 176 56.59 -3.57 5.45
CA ARG A 176 56.67 -3.10 4.04
C ARG A 176 55.30 -2.71 3.44
N LYS A 177 55.13 -1.42 3.09
CA LYS A 177 54.46 -0.90 1.85
C LYS A 177 55.51 -1.00 0.69
N PRO A 178 55.24 -0.79 -0.63
CA PRO A 178 54.20 0.06 -1.24
C PRO A 178 53.62 -0.34 -2.65
N SER A 179 52.67 0.48 -3.13
CA SER A 179 52.49 1.05 -4.48
C SER A 179 52.23 0.22 -5.76
N GLY A 180 51.28 0.74 -6.57
CA GLY A 180 51.14 0.59 -8.04
C GLY A 180 49.64 0.61 -8.42
N GLN A 181 48.97 1.70 -8.81
CA GLN A 181 49.07 2.59 -10.00
C GLN A 181 48.98 1.91 -11.38
N THR A 182 48.00 2.38 -12.19
CA THR A 182 47.80 2.45 -13.67
C THR A 182 46.37 2.02 -14.02
N SER A 183 45.41 2.84 -14.49
CA SER A 183 45.31 3.86 -15.57
C SER A 183 45.02 3.29 -16.97
N ALA A 184 43.73 3.37 -17.37
CA ALA A 184 43.20 3.75 -18.71
C ALA A 184 43.31 2.74 -19.90
N PRO A 185 42.79 3.06 -21.13
CA PRO A 185 41.40 3.38 -21.55
C PRO A 185 40.99 2.61 -22.85
N ASN A 186 39.92 3.08 -23.55
CA ASN A 186 39.41 2.72 -24.91
C ASN A 186 38.24 1.72 -24.94
N GLY A 187 37.21 1.88 -25.76
CA GLY A 187 36.98 2.83 -26.84
C GLY A 187 35.60 2.65 -27.51
N ALA A 188 35.30 3.63 -28.35
CA ALA A 188 34.06 3.90 -29.08
C ALA A 188 33.41 2.76 -29.90
N LYS A 189 32.10 2.92 -30.15
CA LYS A 189 31.38 2.82 -31.45
C LYS A 189 29.91 3.19 -31.21
N ARG A 190 29.45 4.41 -31.49
CA ARG A 190 28.82 4.85 -32.75
C ARG A 190 28.25 3.71 -33.60
N LEU A 191 26.92 3.63 -33.68
CA LEU A 191 26.23 3.35 -34.95
C LEU A 191 25.01 4.28 -35.07
N ARG A 192 24.91 4.91 -36.23
CA ARG A 192 23.84 5.79 -36.71
C ARG A 192 22.90 4.98 -37.60
N LYS A 193 21.65 5.46 -37.66
CA LYS A 193 20.69 5.42 -38.79
C LYS A 193 20.21 4.05 -39.26
N ASP A 194 18.90 3.86 -39.26
CA ASP A 194 18.05 4.26 -40.40
C ASP A 194 16.83 5.06 -39.91
#